data_AF-A0A0Q8FMN3-F1
#
_entry.id   AF-A0A0Q8FMN3-F1
#
_cell.length_a   1.000
_cell.length_b   1.000
_cell.length_c   1.000
_cell.angle_alpha   90.00
_cell.angle_beta   90.00
_cell.angle_gamma   90.00
#
_symmetry.space_group_name_H-M   'P 1'
#
loop_
_entity.id
_entity.type
_entity.pdbx_description
1 polymer ?
#
loop_
_entity_poly.entity_id
_entity_poly.type
_entity_poly.pdbx_seq_one_letter_code
_entity_poly.pdbx_strand_id
1 'polypeptide(L)'
;MRRKLSVALSALMALSIAATATTVHAQQRRPGQDQGGGGDDDQAGKKKKRDDEWNQPKAPLAQLRNAGPCPYVKVLYDASRYIEFKDGKESAASTAYTGEIQGLSSGCAYKSNDPIKMQVEMLFELGRGPQATDNRKIYRYWVAVTERNKDVLAKEYFDLPVNFASGQDRVYATEVLKTITIPRADEKVSGSNFEVLIGFDVTPEMAAFNRDGKRFRVNAGQTQQAQGQQTQVPTKP
;
A
#
# COMPACT_ATOMS: atom_id res chain seq x y z
N MET A 1 7.71 -33.07 -27.78
CA MET A 1 8.79 -32.51 -28.62
C MET A 1 9.70 -31.66 -27.73
N ARG A 2 10.97 -32.04 -27.60
CA ARG A 2 11.96 -31.42 -26.69
C ARG A 2 12.64 -30.24 -27.41
N ARG A 3 12.71 -29.05 -26.80
CA ARG A 3 13.54 -27.94 -27.27
C ARG A 3 14.79 -27.81 -26.39
N LYS A 4 15.96 -27.98 -27.01
CA LYS A 4 17.28 -27.61 -26.46
C LYS A 4 17.65 -26.25 -27.05
N LEU A 5 18.22 -25.35 -26.26
CA LEU A 5 18.87 -24.13 -26.74
C LEU A 5 20.22 -23.98 -26.04
N SER A 6 21.23 -23.74 -26.87
CA SER A 6 22.66 -23.88 -26.62
C SER A 6 23.28 -22.64 -25.97
N VAL A 7 24.32 -22.88 -25.17
CA VAL A 7 25.25 -21.89 -24.63
C VAL A 7 26.31 -21.56 -25.68
N ALA A 8 26.67 -20.29 -25.84
CA ALA A 8 27.82 -19.86 -26.64
C ALA A 8 28.78 -19.01 -25.79
N LEU A 9 30.02 -19.49 -25.70
CA LEU A 9 31.22 -18.85 -25.15
C LEU A 9 31.83 -17.94 -26.23
N SER A 10 32.42 -16.80 -25.87
CA SER A 10 33.51 -16.16 -26.66
C SER A 10 34.32 -15.20 -25.80
N ALA A 11 35.64 -15.18 -26.06
CA ALA A 11 36.72 -14.71 -25.20
C ALA A 11 37.60 -13.64 -25.90
N LEU A 12 38.58 -13.08 -25.16
CA LEU A 12 39.83 -12.39 -25.61
C LEU A 12 39.66 -10.92 -26.04
N MET A 13 40.57 -9.94 -25.91
CA MET A 13 41.99 -9.77 -25.47
C MET A 13 42.20 -8.24 -25.27
N ALA A 14 42.82 -7.71 -24.21
CA ALA A 14 44.25 -7.36 -24.02
C ALA A 14 44.82 -6.11 -24.78
N LEU A 15 45.35 -5.13 -23.99
CA LEU A 15 46.49 -4.17 -24.20
C LEU A 15 46.37 -3.07 -25.29
N SER A 16 46.93 -1.84 -25.23
CA SER A 16 47.82 -1.09 -24.31
C SER A 16 48.08 0.36 -24.79
N ILE A 17 48.27 1.29 -23.83
CA ILE A 17 49.23 2.45 -23.74
C ILE A 17 49.29 3.55 -24.83
N ALA A 18 49.17 4.82 -24.39
CA ALA A 18 50.11 5.91 -24.74
C ALA A 18 50.03 7.07 -23.74
N ALA A 19 51.19 7.51 -23.25
CA ALA A 19 51.41 8.61 -22.32
C ALA A 19 51.86 9.88 -23.05
N THR A 20 51.57 11.06 -22.50
CA THR A 20 52.49 12.21 -22.58
C THR A 20 52.39 13.04 -21.29
N ALA A 21 53.57 13.37 -20.77
CA ALA A 21 53.81 14.17 -19.59
C ALA A 21 54.16 15.62 -19.99
N THR A 22 53.80 16.60 -19.16
CA THR A 22 54.71 17.67 -18.76
C THR A 22 54.39 18.16 -17.36
N THR A 23 55.47 18.41 -16.63
CA THR A 23 55.61 18.70 -15.21
C THR A 23 55.70 20.19 -14.93
N VAL A 24 55.13 20.67 -13.83
CA VAL A 24 55.64 21.84 -13.09
C VAL A 24 55.66 21.50 -11.60
N HIS A 25 56.85 21.56 -11.02
CA HIS A 25 57.14 21.30 -9.60
C HIS A 25 56.99 22.57 -8.77
N ALA A 26 56.41 22.45 -7.57
CA ALA A 26 56.82 23.26 -6.42
C ALA A 26 56.77 22.37 -5.17
N GLN A 27 57.93 22.24 -4.54
CA GLN A 27 58.25 21.31 -3.47
C GLN A 27 57.87 21.90 -2.11
N GLN A 28 57.16 21.13 -1.28
CA GLN A 28 57.30 21.24 0.17
C GLN A 28 57.40 19.82 0.73
N ARG A 29 58.64 19.40 0.99
CA ARG A 29 58.98 18.11 1.61
C ARG A 29 58.43 18.07 3.05
N ARG A 30 57.57 17.09 3.35
CA ARG A 30 57.44 16.52 4.70
C ARG A 30 57.99 15.09 4.66
N PRO A 31 59.00 14.74 5.47
CA PRO A 31 59.62 13.41 5.47
C PRO A 31 58.73 12.42 6.22
N GLY A 32 58.58 11.20 5.69
CA GLY A 32 57.92 10.09 6.38
C GLY A 32 57.21 9.15 5.42
N GLN A 33 58.00 8.24 4.84
CA GLN A 33 57.60 7.12 4.00
C GLN A 33 56.93 6.05 4.87
N ASP A 34 55.76 5.52 4.47
CA ASP A 34 55.62 4.09 4.17
C ASP A 34 54.20 3.72 3.72
N GLN A 35 54.21 2.94 2.65
CA GLN A 35 53.11 2.26 2.00
C GLN A 35 53.04 0.87 2.62
N GLY A 36 51.92 0.51 3.28
CA GLY A 36 51.74 -0.87 3.73
C GLY A 36 50.65 -1.07 4.77
N GLY A 37 49.54 -1.69 4.34
CA GLY A 37 48.74 -2.62 5.15
C GLY A 37 48.13 -2.11 6.45
N GLY A 38 46.89 -1.62 6.41
CA GLY A 38 46.11 -1.37 7.63
C GLY A 38 44.60 -1.27 7.41
N GLY A 39 44.08 -1.78 6.30
CA GLY A 39 42.69 -1.57 5.88
C GLY A 39 41.66 -2.49 6.51
N ASP A 40 42.08 -3.63 7.06
CA ASP A 40 41.16 -4.65 7.60
C ASP A 40 40.95 -4.51 9.12
N ASP A 41 41.98 -4.14 9.87
CA ASP A 41 41.91 -4.04 11.34
C ASP A 41 41.04 -2.86 11.81
N ASP A 42 41.11 -1.72 11.10
CA ASP A 42 40.29 -0.54 11.38
C ASP A 42 38.81 -0.78 11.06
N GLN A 43 38.51 -1.58 10.03
CA GLN A 43 37.15 -1.94 9.66
C GLN A 43 36.57 -3.01 10.59
N ALA A 44 37.37 -4.01 10.95
CA ALA A 44 37.00 -5.02 11.93
C ALA A 44 36.74 -4.40 13.31
N GLY A 45 37.58 -3.45 13.74
CA GLY A 45 37.40 -2.70 14.98
C GLY A 45 36.14 -1.83 14.98
N LYS A 46 35.86 -1.12 13.88
CA LYS A 46 34.62 -0.34 13.72
C LYS A 46 33.37 -1.21 13.66
N LYS A 47 33.43 -2.38 13.01
CA LYS A 47 32.34 -3.35 12.97
C LYS A 47 32.07 -3.92 14.35
N LYS A 48 33.11 -4.37 15.07
CA LYS A 48 32.99 -4.89 16.43
C LYS A 48 32.42 -3.84 17.39
N LYS A 49 32.90 -2.60 17.34
CA LYS A 49 32.35 -1.51 18.17
C LYS A 49 30.88 -1.22 17.86
N ARG A 50 30.50 -1.23 16.57
CA ARG A 50 29.10 -1.06 16.14
C ARG A 50 28.24 -2.23 16.59
N ASP A 51 28.74 -3.46 16.47
CA ASP A 51 28.06 -4.65 16.94
C ASP A 51 27.92 -4.57 18.47
N ASP A 52 28.96 -4.21 19.23
CA ASP A 52 28.89 -4.07 20.69
C ASP A 52 27.93 -2.93 21.14
N GLU A 53 27.84 -1.84 20.38
CA GLU A 53 26.97 -0.69 20.67
C GLU A 53 25.49 -0.92 20.29
N TRP A 54 25.24 -1.72 19.23
CA TRP A 54 23.89 -2.00 18.72
C TRP A 54 23.35 -3.39 19.09
N ASN A 55 24.19 -4.31 19.56
CA ASN A 55 23.79 -5.61 20.06
C ASN A 55 23.29 -5.44 21.50
N GLN A 56 22.13 -4.80 21.62
CA GLN A 56 21.46 -4.65 22.91
C GLN A 56 21.20 -6.06 23.48
N PRO A 57 21.61 -6.34 24.73
CA PRO A 57 21.20 -7.58 25.39
C PRO A 57 19.68 -7.64 25.29
N LYS A 58 19.14 -8.81 24.88
CA LYS A 58 17.70 -9.02 24.74
C LYS A 58 17.03 -8.46 25.99
N ALA A 59 16.37 -7.31 25.87
CA ALA A 59 15.73 -6.68 26.99
C ALA A 59 14.81 -7.74 27.62
N PRO A 60 14.78 -7.89 28.95
CA PRO A 60 13.81 -8.74 29.64
C PRO A 60 12.46 -8.04 29.56
N LEU A 61 11.97 -7.83 28.33
CA LEU A 61 10.61 -7.45 28.10
C LEU A 61 9.80 -8.61 28.67
N ALA A 62 9.02 -8.34 29.72
CA ALA A 62 7.91 -9.21 30.08
C ALA A 62 7.25 -9.61 28.76
N GLN A 63 7.08 -10.90 28.55
CA GLN A 63 6.83 -11.58 27.28
C GLN A 63 5.46 -11.21 26.66
N LEU A 64 5.19 -9.92 26.51
CA LEU A 64 4.10 -9.28 25.77
C LEU A 64 4.42 -9.28 24.25
N ARG A 65 5.35 -10.13 23.81
CA ARG A 65 5.35 -10.55 22.42
C ARG A 65 4.17 -11.49 22.30
N ASN A 66 3.21 -11.13 21.46
CA ASN A 66 2.16 -12.04 21.05
C ASN A 66 2.75 -13.44 20.83
N ALA A 67 2.24 -14.44 21.57
CA ALA A 67 2.72 -15.81 21.48
C ALA A 67 2.60 -16.40 20.05
N GLY A 68 1.86 -15.72 19.16
CA GLY A 68 1.78 -16.04 17.75
C GLY A 68 1.61 -14.81 16.84
N PRO A 69 1.68 -15.00 15.51
CA PRO A 69 1.48 -13.94 14.52
C PRO A 69 0.01 -13.51 14.44
N CYS A 70 -0.31 -12.24 14.23
CA CYS A 70 -1.70 -11.82 14.05
C CYS A 70 -2.32 -12.42 12.77
N PRO A 71 -3.66 -12.64 12.75
CA PRO A 71 -4.40 -12.87 11.52
C PRO A 71 -4.17 -11.77 10.48
N TYR A 72 -4.27 -12.16 9.21
CA TYR A 72 -4.14 -11.20 8.12
C TYR A 72 -5.38 -10.31 8.07
N VAL A 73 -5.21 -9.00 7.97
CA VAL A 73 -6.32 -8.07 7.78
C VAL A 73 -6.19 -7.47 6.39
N LYS A 74 -7.25 -7.56 5.58
CA LYS A 74 -7.25 -7.06 4.20
C LYS A 74 -8.57 -6.41 3.82
N VAL A 75 -8.50 -5.48 2.88
CA VAL A 75 -9.67 -4.99 2.17
C VAL A 75 -9.94 -5.89 0.97
N LEU A 76 -11.18 -6.35 0.80
CA LEU A 76 -11.56 -7.08 -0.40
C LEU A 76 -11.63 -6.12 -1.59
N TYR A 77 -10.85 -6.38 -2.65
CA TYR A 77 -10.72 -5.47 -3.79
C TYR A 77 -12.06 -5.03 -4.40
N ASP A 78 -12.95 -5.99 -4.67
CA ASP A 78 -14.27 -5.76 -5.26
C ASP A 78 -15.18 -4.90 -4.36
N ALA A 79 -14.88 -4.82 -3.06
CA ALA A 79 -15.63 -4.05 -2.07
C ALA A 79 -14.78 -2.92 -1.44
N SER A 80 -13.61 -2.62 -2.01
CA SER A 80 -12.69 -1.59 -1.50
C SER A 80 -13.19 -0.18 -1.72
N ARG A 81 -14.07 -0.02 -2.71
CA ARG A 81 -14.63 1.26 -3.15
C ARG A 81 -16.15 1.17 -3.22
N TYR A 82 -16.82 2.23 -2.80
CA TYR A 82 -18.24 2.45 -2.96
C TYR A 82 -18.43 3.52 -4.03
N ILE A 83 -19.22 3.25 -5.07
CA ILE A 83 -19.57 4.28 -6.06
C ILE A 83 -21.04 4.15 -6.39
N GLU A 84 -21.81 5.15 -5.99
CA GLU A 84 -23.22 5.25 -6.31
C GLU A 84 -23.42 6.16 -7.54
N PHE A 85 -23.95 5.58 -8.61
CA PHE A 85 -24.33 6.32 -9.81
C PHE A 85 -25.82 6.59 -9.84
N LYS A 86 -26.18 7.81 -10.22
CA LYS A 86 -27.53 8.13 -10.63
C LYS A 86 -27.84 7.42 -11.95
N ASP A 87 -28.99 6.75 -12.00
CA ASP A 87 -29.51 6.04 -13.17
C ASP A 87 -28.55 4.97 -13.73
N GLY A 88 -27.62 4.45 -12.91
CA GLY A 88 -26.63 3.44 -13.33
C GLY A 88 -25.59 3.94 -14.34
N LYS A 89 -25.52 5.25 -14.61
CA LYS A 89 -24.59 5.81 -15.58
C LYS A 89 -23.19 5.96 -14.98
N GLU A 90 -22.25 5.14 -15.44
CA GLU A 90 -20.84 5.15 -15.04
C GLU A 90 -20.12 6.41 -15.57
N SER A 91 -20.35 7.57 -14.96
CA SER A 91 -19.63 8.82 -15.27
C SER A 91 -19.47 9.69 -14.02
N ALA A 92 -18.39 10.48 -13.95
CA ALA A 92 -18.16 11.39 -12.83
C ALA A 92 -19.31 12.40 -12.65
N ALA A 93 -19.92 12.85 -13.75
CA ALA A 93 -21.07 13.75 -13.72
C ALA A 93 -22.35 13.10 -13.18
N SER A 94 -22.41 11.77 -13.20
CA SER A 94 -23.53 10.96 -12.70
C SER A 94 -23.30 10.41 -11.29
N THR A 95 -22.14 10.65 -10.68
CA THR A 95 -21.82 10.17 -9.33
C THR A 95 -22.65 10.89 -8.28
N ALA A 96 -23.32 10.12 -7.42
CA ALA A 96 -24.01 10.62 -6.24
C ALA A 96 -23.09 10.57 -5.02
N TYR A 97 -22.53 9.41 -4.68
CA TYR A 97 -21.65 9.25 -3.53
C TYR A 97 -20.47 8.34 -3.86
N THR A 98 -19.32 8.58 -3.23
CA THR A 98 -18.13 7.73 -3.34
C THR A 98 -17.61 7.35 -1.97
N GLY A 99 -16.87 6.25 -1.90
CA GLY A 99 -16.13 5.85 -0.72
C GLY A 99 -14.95 4.98 -1.10
N GLU A 100 -13.87 5.06 -0.34
CA GLU A 100 -12.71 4.20 -0.47
C GLU A 100 -12.12 3.91 0.91
N ILE A 101 -11.79 2.64 1.15
CA ILE A 101 -11.03 2.26 2.35
C ILE A 101 -9.56 2.54 2.06
N GLN A 102 -9.06 3.64 2.62
CA GLN A 102 -7.72 4.17 2.37
C GLN A 102 -6.62 3.42 3.15
N GLY A 103 -6.96 2.89 4.32
CA GLY A 103 -5.96 2.31 5.21
C GLY A 103 -6.56 1.38 6.25
N LEU A 104 -5.73 0.41 6.65
CA LEU A 104 -6.00 -0.50 7.74
C LEU A 104 -4.80 -0.52 8.68
N SER A 105 -5.07 -0.44 9.98
CA SER A 105 -4.11 -0.76 11.03
C SER A 105 -4.73 -1.81 11.94
N SER A 106 -3.91 -2.74 12.46
CA SER A 106 -4.42 -3.77 13.35
C SER A 106 -3.40 -4.20 14.39
N GLY A 107 -3.92 -4.64 15.52
CA GLY A 107 -3.16 -5.27 16.59
C GLY A 107 -3.90 -6.50 17.08
N CYS A 108 -3.18 -7.46 17.64
CA CYS A 108 -3.79 -8.62 18.28
C CYS A 108 -3.10 -8.95 19.60
N ALA A 109 -3.76 -9.75 20.42
CA ALA A 109 -3.23 -10.33 21.64
C ALA A 109 -3.41 -11.85 21.64
N TYR A 110 -2.37 -12.54 22.09
CA TYR A 110 -2.33 -14.00 22.28
C TYR A 110 -2.10 -14.35 23.74
N LYS A 111 -2.81 -15.35 24.24
CA LYS A 111 -2.58 -15.90 25.57
C LYS A 111 -2.93 -17.38 25.62
N SER A 112 -1.93 -18.25 25.73
CA SER A 112 -2.09 -19.71 25.84
C SER A 112 -3.20 -20.27 24.92
N ASN A 113 -4.26 -20.87 25.48
CA ASN A 113 -5.41 -21.42 24.75
C ASN A 113 -6.57 -20.41 24.55
N ASP A 114 -6.43 -19.16 25.01
CA ASP A 114 -7.48 -18.16 24.88
C ASP A 114 -7.71 -17.82 23.39
N PRO A 115 -8.95 -17.43 23.02
CA PRO A 115 -9.25 -16.88 21.70
C PRO A 115 -8.33 -15.70 21.37
N ILE A 116 -7.97 -15.54 20.09
CA ILE A 116 -7.23 -14.36 19.66
C ILE A 116 -8.17 -13.16 19.81
N LYS A 117 -7.66 -12.11 20.46
CA LYS A 117 -8.34 -10.81 20.54
C LYS A 117 -7.66 -9.85 19.59
N MET A 118 -8.41 -9.23 18.70
CA MET A 118 -7.86 -8.28 17.73
C MET A 118 -8.57 -6.93 17.81
N GLN A 119 -7.81 -5.88 17.52
CA GLN A 119 -8.30 -4.56 17.22
C GLN A 119 -7.98 -4.23 15.77
N VAL A 120 -8.93 -3.60 15.09
CA VAL A 120 -8.73 -3.07 13.74
C VAL A 120 -9.18 -1.61 13.69
N GLU A 121 -8.37 -0.77 13.08
CA GLU A 121 -8.68 0.60 12.74
C GLU A 121 -8.75 0.73 11.21
N MET A 122 -9.81 1.37 10.72
CA MET A 122 -10.09 1.55 9.30
C MET A 122 -10.21 3.04 9.00
N LEU A 123 -9.46 3.51 7.99
CA LEU A 123 -9.59 4.86 7.47
C LEU A 123 -10.41 4.84 6.18
N PHE A 124 -11.51 5.59 6.18
CA PHE A 124 -12.39 5.79 5.03
C PHE A 124 -12.18 7.19 4.46
N GLU A 125 -12.11 7.30 3.13
CA GLU A 125 -12.28 8.54 2.38
C GLU A 125 -13.63 8.49 1.66
N LEU A 126 -14.52 9.42 1.98
CA LEU A 126 -15.90 9.43 1.52
C LEU A 126 -16.16 10.72 0.76
N GLY A 127 -16.92 10.63 -0.34
CA GLY A 127 -17.16 11.74 -1.24
C GLY A 127 -18.63 11.94 -1.57
N ARG A 128 -19.00 13.19 -1.79
CA ARG A 128 -20.32 13.65 -2.23
C ARG A 128 -20.20 14.21 -3.64
N GLY A 129 -20.79 13.50 -4.60
CA GLY A 129 -20.76 13.86 -6.00
C GLY A 129 -21.85 14.86 -6.41
N PRO A 130 -21.83 15.33 -7.67
CA PRO A 130 -22.78 16.32 -8.18
C PRO A 130 -24.23 15.83 -8.25
N GLN A 131 -24.47 14.52 -8.23
CA GLN A 131 -25.82 13.94 -8.20
C GLN A 131 -26.30 13.57 -6.79
N ALA A 132 -25.55 13.88 -5.74
CA ALA A 132 -25.97 13.66 -4.37
C ALA A 132 -27.26 14.44 -4.05
N THR A 133 -28.25 13.78 -3.45
CA THR A 133 -29.53 14.41 -3.09
C THR A 133 -29.54 15.01 -1.69
N ASP A 134 -28.62 14.60 -0.83
CA ASP A 134 -28.50 15.07 0.56
C ASP A 134 -27.01 15.29 0.91
N ASN A 135 -26.74 16.14 1.89
CA ASN A 135 -25.41 16.29 2.49
C ASN A 135 -25.13 15.24 3.57
N ARG A 136 -26.10 14.36 3.87
CA ARG A 136 -25.91 13.19 4.74
C ARG A 136 -26.00 11.89 3.95
N LYS A 137 -25.18 10.92 4.34
CA LYS A 137 -25.20 9.56 3.77
C LYS A 137 -24.84 8.55 4.85
N ILE A 138 -25.59 7.46 4.92
CA ILE A 138 -25.20 6.30 5.71
C ILE A 138 -24.60 5.29 4.74
N TYR A 139 -23.31 5.05 4.86
CA TYR A 139 -22.65 3.94 4.20
C TYR A 139 -22.82 2.70 5.05
N ARG A 140 -22.73 1.52 4.45
CA ARG A 140 -22.66 0.26 5.18
C ARG A 140 -21.38 -0.46 4.77
N TYR A 141 -20.70 -1.02 5.75
CA TYR A 141 -19.52 -1.85 5.53
C TYR A 141 -19.68 -3.16 6.32
N TRP A 142 -18.85 -4.13 6.00
CA TRP A 142 -18.84 -5.41 6.67
C TRP A 142 -17.43 -5.81 7.04
N VAL A 143 -17.35 -6.61 8.10
CA VAL A 143 -16.13 -7.28 8.55
C VAL A 143 -16.42 -8.76 8.65
N ALA A 144 -15.59 -9.57 7.99
CA ALA A 144 -15.70 -11.02 7.98
C ALA A 144 -14.43 -11.65 8.55
N VAL A 145 -14.60 -12.59 9.47
CA VAL A 145 -13.53 -13.48 9.93
C VAL A 145 -13.63 -14.76 9.13
N THR A 146 -12.53 -15.21 8.55
CA THR A 146 -12.48 -16.44 7.75
C THR A 146 -11.35 -17.35 8.22
N GLU A 147 -11.48 -18.64 7.96
CA GLU A 147 -10.28 -19.46 7.74
C GLU A 147 -9.58 -18.91 6.50
N ARG A 148 -8.25 -18.86 6.55
CA ARG A 148 -7.46 -18.24 5.50
C ARG A 148 -7.74 -18.92 4.16
N ASN A 149 -8.21 -18.14 3.19
CA ASN A 149 -8.58 -18.57 1.83
C ASN A 149 -9.63 -19.71 1.77
N LYS A 150 -10.46 -19.87 2.81
CA LYS A 150 -11.42 -20.98 2.88
C LYS A 150 -12.81 -20.52 3.31
N ASP A 151 -13.25 -20.85 4.52
CA ASP A 151 -14.63 -20.67 4.95
C ASP A 151 -14.80 -19.37 5.73
N VAL A 152 -15.93 -18.69 5.52
CA VAL A 152 -16.34 -17.56 6.35
C VAL A 152 -16.86 -18.09 7.68
N LEU A 153 -16.20 -17.72 8.77
CA LEU A 153 -16.56 -18.13 10.13
C LEU A 153 -17.63 -17.21 10.72
N ALA A 154 -17.48 -15.91 10.49
CA ALA A 154 -18.42 -14.88 10.93
C ALA A 154 -18.37 -13.69 9.97
N LYS A 155 -19.50 -13.01 9.80
CA LYS A 155 -19.58 -11.76 9.05
C LYS A 155 -20.57 -10.83 9.75
N GLU A 156 -20.14 -9.62 10.03
CA GLU A 156 -20.96 -8.58 10.64
C GLU A 156 -21.00 -7.35 9.76
N TYR A 157 -22.09 -6.60 9.87
CA TYR A 157 -22.34 -5.37 9.12
C TYR A 157 -22.43 -4.19 10.07
N PHE A 158 -21.92 -3.06 9.62
CA PHE A 158 -21.81 -1.82 10.39
C PHE A 158 -22.27 -0.66 9.54
N ASP A 159 -22.99 0.27 10.15
CA ASP A 159 -23.42 1.51 9.52
C ASP A 159 -22.39 2.61 9.82
N LEU A 160 -22.09 3.42 8.80
CA LEU A 160 -21.13 4.52 8.83
C LEU A 160 -21.88 5.81 8.41
N PRO A 161 -22.55 6.48 9.36
CA PRO A 161 -23.27 7.72 9.10
C PRO A 161 -22.28 8.89 8.93
N VAL A 162 -22.39 9.60 7.81
CA VAL A 162 -21.51 10.72 7.46
C VAL A 162 -22.33 11.95 7.09
N ASN A 163 -21.83 13.10 7.52
CA ASN A 163 -22.36 14.42 7.18
C ASN A 163 -21.27 15.24 6.48
N PHE A 164 -21.53 15.64 5.25
CA PHE A 164 -20.71 16.56 4.48
C PHE A 164 -21.07 17.99 4.91
N ALA A 165 -20.11 18.68 5.54
CA ALA A 165 -20.32 20.08 5.94
C ALA A 165 -20.53 20.99 4.71
N SER A 166 -21.09 22.17 4.93
CA SER A 166 -21.27 23.15 3.85
C SER A 166 -19.92 23.47 3.19
N GLY A 167 -19.89 23.45 1.85
CA GLY A 167 -18.67 23.65 1.07
C GLY A 167 -17.70 22.46 1.05
N GLN A 168 -18.01 21.34 1.72
CA GLN A 168 -17.23 20.11 1.65
C GLN A 168 -17.91 19.07 0.76
N ASP A 169 -17.12 18.43 -0.08
CA ASP A 169 -17.47 17.27 -0.90
C ASP A 169 -16.73 16.01 -0.45
N ARG A 170 -15.80 16.11 0.50
CA ARG A 170 -15.02 15.00 1.02
C ARG A 170 -14.94 14.99 2.54
N VAL A 171 -15.02 13.80 3.12
CA VAL A 171 -14.85 13.54 4.56
C VAL A 171 -13.93 12.34 4.76
N TYR A 172 -13.03 12.42 5.73
CA TYR A 172 -12.30 11.26 6.25
C TYR A 172 -12.98 10.77 7.53
N ALA A 173 -13.18 9.47 7.65
CA ALA A 173 -13.75 8.84 8.84
C ALA A 173 -12.85 7.70 9.31
N THR A 174 -12.56 7.65 10.61
CA THR A 174 -11.79 6.57 11.23
C THR A 174 -12.72 5.74 12.11
N GLU A 175 -12.85 4.45 11.78
CA GLU A 175 -13.61 3.50 12.58
C GLU A 175 -12.68 2.54 13.31
N VAL A 176 -13.01 2.22 14.55
CA VAL A 176 -12.20 1.34 15.40
C VAL A 176 -13.05 0.19 15.94
N LEU A 177 -12.75 -1.02 15.49
CA LEU A 177 -13.26 -2.24 16.08
C LEU A 177 -12.33 -2.68 17.20
N LYS A 178 -12.75 -2.41 18.45
CA LYS A 178 -11.93 -2.63 19.64
C LYS A 178 -11.67 -4.10 19.96
N THR A 179 -12.59 -5.00 19.62
CA THR A 179 -12.43 -6.43 19.94
C THR A 179 -13.15 -7.31 18.93
N ILE A 180 -12.37 -7.90 18.03
CA ILE A 180 -12.76 -9.08 17.25
C ILE A 180 -12.22 -10.29 18.00
N THR A 181 -13.10 -11.25 18.32
CA THR A 181 -12.72 -12.49 19.00
C THR A 181 -12.70 -13.64 18.00
N ILE A 182 -11.53 -14.25 17.82
CA ILE A 182 -11.37 -15.39 16.91
C ILE A 182 -11.12 -16.65 17.74
N PRO A 183 -12.08 -17.58 17.78
CA PRO A 183 -11.92 -18.80 18.55
C PRO A 183 -10.80 -19.65 17.96
N ARG A 184 -9.99 -20.23 18.85
CA ARG A 184 -8.96 -21.21 18.51
C ARG A 184 -9.27 -22.51 19.22
N ALA A 185 -9.03 -23.63 18.55
CA ALA A 185 -9.23 -24.95 19.14
C ALA A 185 -8.24 -25.20 20.29
N ASP A 186 -6.97 -24.79 20.12
CA ASP A 186 -5.91 -24.88 21.11
C ASP A 186 -4.77 -23.87 20.82
N GLU A 187 -3.76 -23.84 21.69
CA GLU A 187 -2.58 -22.96 21.58
C GLU A 187 -1.76 -23.15 20.30
N LYS A 188 -1.82 -24.32 19.64
CA LYS A 188 -1.05 -24.62 18.42
C LYS A 188 -1.69 -24.00 17.18
N VAL A 189 -2.95 -23.58 17.27
CA VAL A 189 -3.63 -22.87 16.18
C VAL A 189 -3.05 -21.46 16.07
N SER A 190 -2.37 -21.21 14.95
CA SER A 190 -1.80 -19.91 14.61
C SER A 190 -2.85 -18.97 14.05
N GLY A 191 -2.78 -17.68 14.40
CA GLY A 191 -3.62 -16.64 13.80
C GLY A 191 -3.38 -16.46 12.32
N SER A 192 -2.20 -16.80 11.80
CA SER A 192 -1.94 -16.81 10.36
C SER A 192 -2.82 -17.79 9.58
N ASN A 193 -3.55 -18.68 10.26
CA ASN A 193 -4.58 -19.53 9.68
C ASN A 193 -5.92 -18.83 9.49
N PHE A 194 -6.07 -17.60 10.00
CA PHE A 194 -7.27 -16.80 9.88
C PHE A 194 -7.00 -15.54 9.05
N GLU A 195 -8.07 -15.00 8.49
CA GLU A 195 -8.10 -13.73 7.80
C GLU A 195 -9.30 -12.91 8.26
N VAL A 196 -9.11 -11.58 8.32
CA VAL A 196 -10.16 -10.60 8.54
C VAL A 196 -10.29 -9.80 7.26
N LEU A 197 -11.41 -10.01 6.55
CA LEU A 197 -11.76 -9.30 5.33
C LEU A 197 -12.70 -8.15 5.65
N ILE A 198 -12.45 -7.00 5.02
CA ILE A 198 -13.24 -5.77 5.21
C ILE A 198 -13.66 -5.25 3.84
N GLY A 199 -14.87 -4.73 3.74
CA GLY A 199 -15.34 -4.09 2.51
C GLY A 199 -16.62 -3.30 2.73
N PHE A 200 -16.93 -2.39 1.82
CA PHE A 200 -18.25 -1.80 1.74
C PHE A 200 -19.31 -2.85 1.38
N ASP A 201 -20.53 -2.63 1.83
CA ASP A 201 -21.70 -3.36 1.35
C ASP A 201 -22.09 -2.79 -0.02
N VAL A 202 -21.46 -3.34 -1.06
CA VAL A 202 -21.58 -2.89 -2.45
C VAL A 202 -22.59 -3.74 -3.21
N THR A 203 -23.25 -3.14 -4.21
CA THR A 203 -24.10 -3.90 -5.14
C THR A 203 -23.23 -4.76 -6.09
N PRO A 204 -23.80 -5.77 -6.76
CA PRO A 204 -23.08 -6.54 -7.77
C PRO A 204 -22.48 -5.69 -8.89
N GLU A 205 -23.17 -4.61 -9.29
CA GLU A 205 -22.71 -3.68 -10.33
C GLU A 205 -21.51 -2.87 -9.85
N MET A 206 -21.54 -2.40 -8.60
CA MET A 206 -20.41 -1.72 -7.97
C MET A 206 -19.20 -2.66 -7.86
N ALA A 207 -19.43 -3.92 -7.46
CA ALA A 207 -18.37 -4.92 -7.38
C ALA A 207 -17.74 -5.21 -8.76
N ALA A 208 -18.56 -5.31 -9.81
CA ALA A 208 -18.08 -5.46 -11.19
C ALA A 208 -17.27 -4.24 -11.66
N PHE A 209 -17.77 -3.03 -11.41
CA PHE A 209 -17.05 -1.78 -11.70
C PHE A 209 -15.68 -1.75 -11.02
N ASN A 210 -15.63 -2.20 -9.76
CA ASN A 210 -14.39 -2.26 -8.99
C ASN A 210 -13.41 -3.28 -9.57
N ARG A 211 -13.90 -4.48 -9.89
CA ARG A 211 -13.12 -5.60 -10.47
C ARG A 211 -12.48 -5.23 -11.81
N ASP A 212 -13.20 -4.48 -12.64
CA ASP A 212 -12.71 -4.00 -13.94
C ASP A 212 -11.63 -2.90 -13.80
N GLY A 213 -11.33 -2.44 -12.58
CA GLY A 213 -10.36 -1.38 -12.34
C GLY A 213 -10.79 -0.03 -12.91
N LYS A 214 -12.09 0.15 -13.19
CA LYS A 214 -12.61 1.40 -13.74
C LYS A 214 -12.38 2.54 -12.75
N ARG A 215 -11.93 3.66 -13.31
CA ARG A 215 -11.75 4.94 -12.61
C ARG A 215 -12.10 6.06 -13.58
N PHE A 216 -12.75 7.10 -13.08
CA PHE A 216 -12.98 8.28 -13.90
C PHE A 216 -11.65 8.94 -14.22
N ARG A 217 -11.26 8.86 -15.49
CA ARG A 217 -10.20 9.72 -16.03
C ARG A 217 -10.85 11.08 -16.21
N VAL A 218 -10.58 12.01 -15.29
CA VAL A 218 -10.79 13.42 -15.60
C VAL A 218 -9.86 13.69 -16.79
N ASN A 219 -10.42 13.94 -17.96
CA ASN A 219 -9.64 14.39 -19.12
C ASN A 219 -9.12 15.80 -18.81
N ALA A 220 -8.08 15.90 -18.00
CA ALA A 220 -7.32 17.13 -17.84
C ALA A 220 -6.59 17.37 -19.17
N GLY A 221 -7.17 18.18 -20.06
CA GLY A 221 -6.48 18.74 -21.22
C GLY A 221 -7.15 18.71 -22.60
N GLN A 222 -8.42 18.31 -22.78
CA GLN A 222 -9.03 18.23 -24.13
C GLN A 222 -10.21 19.17 -24.43
N THR A 223 -10.42 20.23 -23.66
CA THR A 223 -11.50 21.23 -23.95
C THR A 223 -11.02 22.53 -24.60
N GLN A 224 -9.76 22.65 -25.05
CA GLN A 224 -9.26 23.84 -25.76
C GLN A 224 -8.80 23.57 -27.19
N GLN A 225 -9.53 22.79 -27.99
CA GLN A 225 -9.26 22.74 -29.45
C GLN A 225 -10.51 22.80 -30.34
N ALA A 226 -11.72 22.94 -29.79
CA ALA A 226 -12.95 22.98 -30.58
C ALA A 226 -13.44 24.40 -30.94
N GLN A 227 -12.77 25.48 -30.52
CA GLN A 227 -13.24 26.86 -30.76
C GLN A 227 -12.31 27.73 -31.64
N GLY A 228 -11.22 27.18 -32.17
CA GLY A 228 -10.23 27.96 -32.94
C GLY A 228 -10.32 27.86 -34.46
N GLN A 229 -11.23 27.06 -35.03
CA GLN A 229 -11.18 26.72 -36.45
C GLN A 229 -12.52 26.97 -37.18
N GLN A 230 -13.11 28.14 -36.97
CA GLN A 230 -14.21 28.65 -37.81
C GLN A 230 -14.07 30.17 -38.03
N THR A 231 -12.90 30.62 -38.49
CA THR A 231 -12.77 31.97 -39.05
C THR A 231 -11.63 32.04 -40.04
N GLN A 232 -11.86 31.55 -41.26
CA GLN A 232 -11.20 32.07 -42.46
C GLN A 232 -11.89 31.50 -43.70
N VAL A 233 -12.84 32.28 -44.21
CA VAL A 233 -13.37 32.13 -45.57
C VAL A 233 -12.45 32.95 -46.48
N PRO A 234 -11.82 32.37 -47.52
CA PRO A 234 -11.03 33.13 -48.47
C PRO A 234 -11.93 33.68 -49.59
N THR A 235 -12.05 35.00 -49.68
CA THR A 235 -12.49 35.68 -50.91
C THR A 235 -11.31 35.80 -51.87
N LYS A 236 -11.47 35.25 -53.07
CA LYS A 236 -10.49 35.31 -54.18
C LYS A 236 -10.78 36.57 -55.05
N PRO A 237 -9.74 37.21 -55.63
CA PRO A 237 -9.82 38.50 -56.34
C PRO A 237 -10.74 38.54 -57.56
#